data_AF-A0AA97LUJ6-F1
#
_entry.id   AF-A0AA97LUJ6-F1
#
_cell.length_a   1.000
_cell.length_b   1.000
_cell.length_c   1.000
_cell.angle_alpha   90.00
_cell.angle_beta   90.00
_cell.angle_gamma   90.00
#
_symmetry.space_group_name_H-M   'P 1'
#
loop_
_entity.id
_entity.type
_entity.pdbx_description
1 polymer ?
#
loop_
_entity_poly.entity_id
_entity_poly.type
_entity_poly.pdbx_seq_one_letter_code
_entity_poly.pdbx_strand_id
1 'polypeptide(L)'
;MPAPDTFDARREPLRFGYTLAELDDIAATAAATAYHRSHLNRQVRTETAWEAITTHLYATDTPPQRHELLRVAWNAIRDAARADCSFRGWHPGYDTVTRPGFERYWALAANPHPSPEPGVVERLALAQIWPALRPRHRRVLLALAACDDHTRAAEALGLKYHSFVSALSQARRAFLALWHQHEIPSRPWGHDVRGKHTHGRRTVTGTVLRLRERKKARRGAPVPHPRHRRKDIGIPDTELARRYLAGETLASIAESVGLSKTAVRNRIQPHLTGKQPPE
;
A
#
# COMPACT_ATOMS: atom_id res chain seq x y z
N MET A 1 -26.43 64.76 -4.40
CA MET A 1 -26.45 63.71 -5.44
C MET A 1 -26.27 62.37 -4.74
N PRO A 2 -27.33 61.58 -4.49
CA PRO A 2 -27.15 60.22 -4.01
C PRO A 2 -26.38 59.42 -5.07
N ALA A 3 -25.43 58.60 -4.65
CA ALA A 3 -24.66 57.73 -5.54
C ALA A 3 -25.62 56.83 -6.34
N PRO A 4 -25.34 56.52 -7.61
CA PRO A 4 -26.15 55.58 -8.37
C PRO A 4 -26.17 54.24 -7.63
N ASP A 5 -27.37 53.73 -7.35
CA ASP A 5 -27.57 52.37 -6.85
C ASP A 5 -26.81 51.41 -7.76
N THR A 6 -25.71 50.87 -7.26
CA THR A 6 -24.90 49.87 -7.95
C THR A 6 -25.71 48.59 -8.00
N PHE A 7 -26.35 48.33 -9.15
CA PHE A 7 -27.05 47.07 -9.42
C PHE A 7 -26.11 45.88 -9.18
N ASP A 8 -26.40 45.09 -8.15
CA ASP A 8 -25.67 43.86 -7.82
C ASP A 8 -26.54 42.65 -8.20
N ALA A 9 -26.28 42.11 -9.39
CA ALA A 9 -26.97 40.93 -9.92
C ALA A 9 -26.89 39.72 -8.96
N ARG A 10 -25.92 39.68 -8.02
CA ARG A 10 -25.79 38.58 -7.07
C ARG A 10 -26.88 38.57 -6.00
N ARG A 11 -27.53 39.71 -5.77
CA ARG A 11 -28.60 39.88 -4.79
C ARG A 11 -29.99 39.84 -5.42
N GLU A 12 -30.06 39.67 -6.73
CA GLU A 12 -31.32 39.52 -7.42
C GLU A 12 -32.01 38.21 -7.00
N PRO A 13 -33.32 38.24 -6.69
CA PRO A 13 -34.03 37.04 -6.30
C PRO A 13 -34.19 36.10 -7.50
N LEU A 14 -33.68 34.89 -7.32
CA LEU A 14 -33.94 33.72 -8.15
C LEU A 14 -35.23 33.02 -7.68
N ARG A 15 -35.49 31.83 -8.23
CA ARG A 15 -36.66 31.02 -7.90
C ARG A 15 -36.76 30.77 -6.39
N PHE A 16 -38.00 30.88 -5.87
CA PHE A 16 -38.34 30.73 -4.45
C PHE A 16 -37.68 31.76 -3.50
N GLY A 17 -37.17 32.87 -4.05
CA GLY A 17 -36.60 33.97 -3.25
C GLY A 17 -35.13 33.76 -2.85
N TYR A 18 -34.48 32.70 -3.31
CA TYR A 18 -33.05 32.51 -3.13
C TYR A 18 -32.26 33.52 -3.97
N THR A 19 -31.14 34.02 -3.48
CA THR A 19 -30.23 34.86 -4.28
C THR A 19 -29.04 34.07 -4.82
N LEU A 20 -28.37 34.58 -5.86
CA LEU A 20 -27.17 33.93 -6.39
C LEU A 20 -26.04 33.88 -5.33
N ALA A 21 -25.93 34.92 -4.49
CA ALA A 21 -24.98 34.94 -3.37
C ALA A 21 -25.26 33.83 -2.34
N GLU A 22 -26.53 33.52 -2.07
CA GLU A 22 -26.91 32.42 -1.17
C GLU A 22 -26.57 31.06 -1.77
N LEU A 23 -26.80 30.87 -3.08
CA LEU A 23 -26.43 29.62 -3.74
C LEU A 23 -24.90 29.40 -3.74
N ASP A 24 -24.14 30.47 -3.98
CA ASP A 24 -22.67 30.45 -3.90
C ASP A 24 -22.19 30.10 -2.50
N ASP A 25 -22.79 30.65 -1.44
CA ASP A 25 -22.47 30.33 -0.05
C ASP A 25 -22.77 28.84 0.27
N ILE A 26 -23.93 28.35 -0.16
CA ILE A 26 -24.33 26.94 0.04
C ILE A 26 -23.35 26.01 -0.69
N ALA A 27 -22.99 26.32 -1.94
CA ALA A 27 -22.05 25.53 -2.73
C ALA A 27 -20.64 25.53 -2.12
N ALA A 28 -20.14 26.70 -1.71
CA ALA A 28 -18.84 26.81 -1.05
C ALA A 28 -18.81 26.08 0.30
N THR A 29 -19.90 26.16 1.08
CA THR A 29 -20.07 25.43 2.33
C THR A 29 -20.08 23.92 2.09
N ALA A 30 -20.83 23.44 1.11
CA ALA A 30 -20.88 22.03 0.75
C ALA A 30 -19.50 21.51 0.31
N ALA A 31 -18.79 22.26 -0.53
CA ALA A 31 -17.45 21.92 -1.00
C ALA A 31 -16.41 21.85 0.13
N ALA A 32 -16.50 22.75 1.12
CA ALA A 32 -15.60 22.78 2.28
C ALA A 32 -15.87 21.64 3.27
N THR A 33 -17.13 21.25 3.44
CA THR A 33 -17.56 20.22 4.41
C THR A 33 -17.58 18.81 3.84
N ALA A 34 -17.55 18.64 2.51
CA ALA A 34 -17.53 17.34 1.86
C ALA A 34 -16.22 16.60 2.15
N TYR A 35 -16.27 15.65 3.08
CA TYR A 35 -15.16 14.75 3.38
C TYR A 35 -15.18 13.52 2.45
N HIS A 36 -14.60 13.66 1.26
CA HIS A 36 -14.37 12.54 0.34
C HIS A 36 -12.91 12.51 -0.11
N ARG A 37 -12.30 11.31 -0.05
CA ARG A 37 -10.97 11.02 -0.60
C ARG A 37 -11.11 10.88 -2.11
N SER A 38 -10.87 11.98 -2.82
CA SER A 38 -10.82 12.05 -4.28
C SER A 38 -9.81 13.10 -4.73
N HIS A 39 -9.49 13.11 -6.02
CA HIS A 39 -8.63 14.12 -6.63
C HIS A 39 -9.37 15.42 -6.99
N LEU A 40 -10.67 15.50 -6.69
CA LEU A 40 -11.43 16.73 -6.93
C LEU A 40 -10.90 17.82 -6.01
N ASN A 41 -10.33 18.86 -6.62
CA ASN A 41 -9.92 20.07 -5.91
C ASN A 41 -11.15 20.84 -5.41
N ARG A 42 -10.94 21.83 -4.55
CA ARG A 42 -12.04 22.60 -3.95
C ARG A 42 -12.89 23.33 -5.00
N GLN A 43 -12.26 23.89 -6.03
CA GLN A 43 -12.96 24.62 -7.09
C GLN A 43 -13.96 23.73 -7.83
N VAL A 44 -13.52 22.56 -8.31
CA VAL A 44 -14.39 21.60 -9.02
C VAL A 44 -15.54 21.15 -8.13
N ARG A 45 -15.31 20.99 -6.81
CA ARG A 45 -16.40 20.65 -5.86
C ARG A 45 -17.42 21.77 -5.75
N THR A 46 -16.97 23.03 -5.69
CA THR A 46 -17.87 24.18 -5.64
C THR A 46 -18.70 24.28 -6.91
N GLU A 47 -18.08 24.16 -8.09
CA GLU A 47 -18.76 24.19 -9.39
C GLU A 47 -19.79 23.04 -9.51
N THR A 48 -19.39 21.82 -9.15
CA THR A 48 -20.29 20.64 -9.14
C THR A 48 -21.48 20.83 -8.19
N ALA A 49 -21.23 21.37 -6.99
CA ALA A 49 -22.27 21.65 -6.02
C ALA A 49 -23.24 22.73 -6.55
N TRP A 50 -22.70 23.82 -7.09
CA TRP A 50 -23.48 24.93 -7.62
C TRP A 50 -24.40 24.47 -8.76
N GLU A 51 -23.87 23.70 -9.72
CA GLU A 51 -24.66 23.17 -10.84
C GLU A 51 -25.81 22.29 -10.34
N ALA A 52 -25.54 21.40 -9.38
CA ALA A 52 -26.55 20.51 -8.81
C ALA A 52 -27.62 21.27 -8.02
N ILE A 53 -27.23 22.28 -7.24
CA ILE A 53 -28.15 23.15 -6.48
C ILE A 53 -29.06 23.89 -7.45
N THR A 54 -28.50 24.58 -8.45
CA THR A 54 -29.27 25.36 -9.43
C THR A 54 -30.22 24.47 -10.22
N THR A 55 -29.74 23.31 -10.69
CA THR A 55 -30.58 22.34 -11.41
C THR A 55 -31.74 21.86 -10.54
N HIS A 56 -31.50 21.52 -9.28
CA HIS A 56 -32.55 21.07 -8.37
C HIS A 56 -33.55 22.19 -8.02
N LEU A 57 -33.06 23.42 -7.83
CA LEU A 57 -33.88 24.58 -7.54
C LEU A 57 -34.88 24.84 -8.67
N TYR A 58 -34.45 24.73 -9.93
CA TYR A 58 -35.33 24.95 -11.08
C TYR A 58 -36.16 23.72 -11.48
N ALA A 59 -35.78 22.52 -11.05
CA ALA A 59 -36.55 21.30 -11.32
C ALA A 59 -37.68 21.03 -10.30
N THR A 60 -37.62 21.65 -9.12
CA THR A 60 -38.57 21.37 -8.03
C THR A 60 -39.75 22.34 -8.05
N ASP A 61 -40.97 21.84 -7.84
CA ASP A 61 -42.19 22.66 -7.83
C ASP A 61 -42.44 23.37 -6.50
N THR A 62 -41.93 22.81 -5.40
CA THR A 62 -42.03 23.37 -4.04
C THR A 62 -40.73 24.06 -3.63
N PRO A 63 -40.78 25.11 -2.79
CA PRO A 63 -39.58 25.81 -2.32
C PRO A 63 -38.71 24.87 -1.47
N PRO A 64 -37.50 24.50 -1.93
CA PRO A 64 -36.63 23.63 -1.17
C PRO A 64 -36.04 24.37 0.02
N GLN A 65 -35.78 23.67 1.11
CA GLN A 65 -35.07 24.25 2.25
C GLN A 65 -33.56 24.22 2.04
N ARG A 66 -32.81 25.12 2.70
CA ARG A 66 -31.33 25.18 2.62
C ARG A 66 -30.66 23.84 2.90
N HIS A 67 -31.17 23.07 3.86
CA HIS A 67 -30.61 21.76 4.21
C HIS A 67 -30.78 20.72 3.09
N GLU A 68 -31.83 20.84 2.28
CA GLU A 68 -32.08 19.98 1.12
C GLU A 68 -31.10 20.31 0.00
N LEU A 69 -30.86 21.59 -0.26
CA LEU A 69 -29.86 22.06 -1.23
C LEU A 69 -28.44 21.60 -0.85
N LEU A 70 -28.08 21.66 0.44
CA LEU A 70 -26.82 21.11 0.94
C LEU A 70 -26.72 19.59 0.70
N ARG A 71 -27.80 18.85 0.95
CA ARG A 71 -27.84 17.40 0.72
C ARG A 71 -27.66 17.05 -0.76
N VAL A 72 -28.32 17.78 -1.65
CA VAL A 72 -28.16 17.64 -3.11
C VAL A 72 -26.72 17.91 -3.52
N ALA A 73 -26.13 19.01 -3.05
CA ALA A 73 -24.74 19.36 -3.32
C ALA A 73 -23.75 18.28 -2.85
N TRP A 74 -23.90 17.76 -1.63
CA TRP A 74 -23.03 16.70 -1.11
C TRP A 74 -23.15 15.41 -1.92
N ASN A 75 -24.36 15.05 -2.35
CA ASN A 75 -24.55 13.86 -3.19
C ASN A 75 -23.90 14.04 -4.57
N ALA A 76 -24.06 15.20 -5.21
CA ALA A 76 -23.42 15.51 -6.48
C ALA A 76 -21.88 15.45 -6.38
N ILE A 77 -21.29 16.06 -5.35
CA ILE A 77 -19.83 15.97 -5.10
C ILE A 77 -19.39 14.52 -4.90
N ARG A 78 -20.17 13.71 -4.15
CA ARG A 78 -19.85 12.31 -3.90
C ARG A 78 -19.87 11.48 -5.18
N ASP A 79 -20.87 11.70 -6.03
CA ASP A 79 -21.03 10.94 -7.27
C ASP A 79 -19.98 11.36 -8.30
N ALA A 80 -19.66 12.65 -8.42
CA ALA A 80 -18.53 13.14 -9.20
C ALA A 80 -17.19 12.55 -8.70
N ALA A 81 -16.99 12.48 -7.38
CA ALA A 81 -15.79 11.88 -6.79
C ALA A 81 -15.70 10.37 -7.09
N ARG A 82 -16.82 9.65 -7.06
CA ARG A 82 -16.87 8.22 -7.44
C ARG A 82 -16.58 8.03 -8.92
N ALA A 83 -17.13 8.90 -9.78
CA ALA A 83 -16.88 8.88 -11.22
C ALA A 83 -15.40 9.14 -11.52
N ASP A 84 -14.79 10.17 -10.92
CA ASP A 84 -13.35 10.47 -11.06
C ASP A 84 -12.48 9.30 -10.57
N CYS A 85 -12.79 8.73 -9.39
CA CYS A 85 -12.10 7.54 -8.91
C CYS A 85 -12.24 6.37 -9.88
N SER A 86 -13.44 6.09 -10.39
CA SER A 86 -13.66 5.01 -11.35
C SER A 86 -12.91 5.24 -12.65
N PHE A 87 -12.95 6.46 -13.18
CA PHE A 87 -12.24 6.87 -14.40
C PHE A 87 -10.73 6.74 -14.25
N ARG A 88 -10.17 7.03 -13.08
CA ARG A 88 -8.73 6.85 -12.79
C ARG A 88 -8.38 5.42 -12.38
N GLY A 89 -9.37 4.54 -12.28
CA GLY A 89 -9.21 3.19 -11.74
C GLY A 89 -8.90 3.13 -10.25
N TRP A 90 -9.10 4.20 -9.49
CA TRP A 90 -8.84 4.26 -8.06
C TRP A 90 -9.92 3.56 -7.24
N HIS A 91 -9.50 2.92 -6.14
CA HIS A 91 -10.42 2.40 -5.13
C HIS A 91 -10.53 3.39 -3.96
N PRO A 92 -11.73 3.88 -3.61
CA PRO A 92 -11.92 4.71 -2.42
C PRO A 92 -11.37 3.99 -1.18
N GLY A 93 -10.46 4.63 -0.44
CA GLY A 93 -9.80 4.08 0.75
C GLY A 93 -8.39 3.52 0.53
N TYR A 94 -7.92 3.41 -0.72
CA TYR A 94 -6.57 2.96 -1.07
C TYR A 94 -5.90 3.96 -2.02
N ASP A 95 -5.25 4.98 -1.46
CA ASP A 95 -4.73 6.15 -2.18
C ASP A 95 -3.55 5.86 -3.13
N THR A 96 -3.20 4.59 -3.40
CA THR A 96 -2.00 4.23 -4.18
C THR A 96 -2.17 3.05 -5.13
N VAL A 97 -3.38 2.51 -5.32
CA VAL A 97 -3.57 1.29 -6.10
C VAL A 97 -4.72 1.45 -7.10
N THR A 98 -4.37 1.35 -8.38
CA THR A 98 -5.29 1.20 -9.50
C THR A 98 -5.95 -0.19 -9.50
N ARG A 99 -7.21 -0.27 -9.94
CA ARG A 99 -7.94 -1.52 -10.08
C ARG A 99 -7.30 -2.37 -11.20
N PRO A 100 -7.13 -3.69 -11.02
CA PRO A 100 -6.53 -4.55 -12.05
C PRO A 100 -7.25 -4.51 -13.41
N GLY A 101 -8.57 -4.27 -13.41
CA GLY A 101 -9.35 -4.10 -14.64
C GLY A 101 -9.02 -2.82 -15.40
N PHE A 102 -8.68 -1.74 -14.67
CA PHE A 102 -8.28 -0.46 -15.25
C PHE A 102 -6.89 -0.57 -15.91
N GLU A 103 -5.92 -1.16 -15.22
CA GLU A 103 -4.59 -1.42 -15.79
C GLU A 103 -4.68 -2.30 -17.03
N ARG A 104 -5.51 -3.34 -17.00
CA ARG A 104 -5.73 -4.23 -18.15
C ARG A 104 -6.37 -3.52 -19.34
N TYR A 105 -7.33 -2.61 -19.09
CA TYR A 105 -7.94 -1.80 -20.15
C TYR A 105 -6.91 -0.92 -20.84
N TRP A 106 -6.09 -0.18 -20.09
CA TRP A 106 -5.05 0.66 -20.71
C TRP A 106 -3.90 -0.14 -21.33
N ALA A 107 -3.57 -1.31 -20.78
CA ALA A 107 -2.54 -2.17 -21.36
C ALA A 107 -2.97 -2.87 -22.66
N LEU A 108 -4.26 -3.23 -22.81
CA LEU A 108 -4.74 -4.08 -23.91
C LEU A 108 -5.76 -3.40 -24.82
N ALA A 109 -6.69 -2.62 -24.28
CA ALA A 109 -7.78 -2.01 -25.05
C ALA A 109 -7.39 -0.64 -25.62
N ALA A 110 -6.61 0.15 -24.87
CA ALA A 110 -6.03 1.40 -25.38
C ALA A 110 -4.82 1.17 -26.31
N ASN A 111 -4.28 -0.06 -26.33
CA ASN A 111 -3.26 -0.51 -27.27
C ASN A 111 -3.82 -1.67 -28.14
N PRO A 112 -4.78 -1.40 -29.04
CA PRO A 112 -5.39 -2.43 -29.89
C PRO A 112 -4.39 -3.12 -30.80
N HIS A 113 -3.28 -2.45 -31.11
CA HIS A 113 -2.05 -3.07 -31.57
C HIS A 113 -1.03 -2.93 -30.44
N PRO A 114 -0.72 -3.99 -29.67
CA PRO A 114 0.47 -3.93 -28.84
C PRO A 114 1.62 -3.62 -29.79
N SER A 115 2.26 -2.46 -29.61
CA SER A 115 3.43 -2.10 -30.41
C SER A 115 4.38 -3.31 -30.43
N PRO A 116 5.05 -3.64 -31.54
CA PRO A 116 6.06 -4.70 -31.53
C PRO A 116 7.21 -4.38 -30.56
N GLU A 117 7.32 -3.13 -30.11
CA GLU A 117 8.35 -2.62 -29.22
C GLU A 117 8.62 -3.49 -28.00
N PRO A 118 7.67 -3.95 -27.16
CA PRO A 118 8.00 -4.78 -26.01
C PRO A 118 8.66 -6.09 -26.43
N GLY A 119 8.15 -6.74 -27.49
CA GLY A 119 8.74 -7.98 -28.00
C GLY A 119 10.10 -7.77 -28.67
N VAL A 120 10.36 -6.60 -29.27
CA VAL A 120 11.66 -6.25 -29.84
C VAL A 120 12.65 -5.87 -28.74
N VAL A 121 12.24 -5.04 -27.78
CA VAL A 121 13.01 -4.63 -26.59
C VAL A 121 13.39 -5.84 -25.76
N GLU A 122 12.46 -6.75 -25.47
CA GLU A 122 12.75 -7.98 -24.73
C GLU A 122 13.75 -8.88 -25.46
N ARG A 123 13.60 -9.05 -26.78
CA ARG A 123 14.54 -9.85 -27.58
C ARG A 123 15.93 -9.22 -27.63
N LEU A 124 16.01 -7.91 -27.84
CA LEU A 124 17.28 -7.17 -27.89
C LEU A 124 17.96 -7.17 -26.53
N ALA A 125 17.22 -6.87 -25.46
CA ALA A 125 17.72 -6.88 -24.09
C ALA A 125 18.22 -8.28 -23.70
N LEU A 126 17.47 -9.34 -24.04
CA LEU A 126 17.93 -10.71 -23.81
C LEU A 126 19.24 -10.98 -24.57
N ALA A 127 19.34 -10.60 -25.84
CA ALA A 127 20.55 -10.79 -26.65
C ALA A 127 21.78 -10.06 -26.07
N GLN A 128 21.59 -8.89 -25.45
CA GLN A 128 22.65 -8.12 -24.79
C GLN A 128 23.04 -8.69 -23.42
N ILE A 129 22.04 -9.04 -22.60
CA ILE A 129 22.24 -9.51 -21.21
C ILE A 129 22.77 -10.94 -21.17
N TRP A 130 22.32 -11.80 -22.09
CA TRP A 130 22.67 -13.22 -22.09
C TRP A 130 24.18 -13.48 -22.11
N PRO A 131 25.00 -12.88 -23.00
CA PRO A 131 26.45 -13.08 -22.97
C PRO A 131 27.12 -12.49 -21.72
N ALA A 132 26.57 -11.40 -21.15
CA ALA A 132 27.09 -10.77 -19.93
C ALA A 132 26.81 -11.59 -18.65
N LEU A 133 25.84 -12.51 -18.69
CA LEU A 133 25.56 -13.41 -17.59
C LEU A 133 26.63 -14.48 -17.42
N ARG A 134 27.02 -14.70 -16.15
CA ARG A 134 27.91 -15.81 -15.75
C ARG A 134 27.39 -17.14 -16.31
N PRO A 135 28.25 -18.01 -16.85
CA PRO A 135 27.83 -19.29 -17.45
C PRO A 135 26.96 -20.15 -16.52
N ARG A 136 27.26 -20.13 -15.22
CA ARG A 136 26.46 -20.83 -14.20
C ARG A 136 25.03 -20.31 -14.11
N HIS A 137 24.81 -18.99 -14.20
CA HIS A 137 23.47 -18.40 -14.16
C HIS A 137 22.69 -18.74 -15.43
N ARG A 138 23.33 -18.68 -16.60
CA ARG A 138 22.72 -19.11 -17.88
C ARG A 138 22.24 -20.55 -17.82
N ARG A 139 23.08 -21.48 -17.32
CA ARG A 139 22.70 -22.91 -17.17
C ARG A 139 21.46 -23.11 -16.30
N VAL A 140 21.36 -22.39 -15.18
CA VAL A 140 20.20 -22.46 -14.28
C VAL A 140 18.93 -21.95 -14.94
N LEU A 141 19.01 -20.81 -15.64
CA LEU A 141 17.88 -20.22 -16.36
C LEU A 141 17.43 -21.10 -17.53
N LEU A 142 18.36 -21.68 -18.30
CA LEU A 142 18.06 -22.61 -19.38
C LEU A 142 17.40 -23.89 -18.87
N ALA A 143 17.90 -24.48 -17.78
CA ALA A 143 17.32 -25.68 -17.20
C ALA A 143 15.86 -25.43 -16.78
N LEU A 144 15.59 -24.28 -16.15
CA LEU A 144 14.21 -23.92 -15.79
C LEU A 144 13.33 -23.70 -17.03
N ALA A 145 13.86 -23.04 -18.07
CA ALA A 145 13.12 -22.80 -19.30
C ALA A 145 12.78 -24.09 -20.06
N ALA A 146 13.67 -25.08 -20.04
CA ALA A 146 13.49 -26.35 -20.71
C ALA A 146 12.54 -27.29 -19.95
N CYS A 147 12.61 -27.32 -18.62
CA CYS A 147 11.84 -28.26 -17.81
C CYS A 147 10.48 -27.74 -17.35
N ASP A 148 10.30 -26.41 -17.30
CA ASP A 148 9.13 -25.71 -16.74
C ASP A 148 8.75 -26.12 -15.29
N ASP A 149 9.67 -26.80 -14.59
CA ASP A 149 9.51 -27.34 -13.25
C ASP A 149 10.83 -27.23 -12.47
N HIS A 150 10.75 -26.78 -11.21
CA HIS A 150 11.94 -26.52 -10.39
C HIS A 150 12.66 -27.80 -9.96
N THR A 151 11.92 -28.87 -9.69
CA THR A 151 12.48 -30.16 -9.26
C THR A 151 13.18 -30.81 -10.44
N ARG A 152 12.52 -30.89 -11.61
CA ARG A 152 13.13 -31.45 -12.82
C ARG A 152 14.34 -30.65 -13.30
N ALA A 153 14.29 -29.32 -13.21
CA ALA A 153 15.43 -28.47 -13.55
C ALA A 153 16.62 -28.65 -12.57
N ALA A 154 16.35 -28.90 -11.29
CA ALA A 154 17.38 -29.21 -10.31
C ALA A 154 18.06 -30.55 -10.61
N GLU A 155 17.27 -31.59 -10.91
CA GLU A 155 17.74 -32.92 -11.30
C GLU A 155 18.60 -32.88 -12.56
N ALA A 156 18.15 -32.15 -13.59
CA ALA A 156 18.90 -31.98 -14.84
C ALA A 156 20.28 -31.32 -14.65
N LEU A 157 20.46 -30.56 -13.56
CA LEU A 157 21.73 -29.92 -13.20
C LEU A 157 22.51 -30.69 -12.13
N GLY A 158 22.00 -31.83 -11.65
CA GLY A 158 22.60 -32.58 -10.55
C GLY A 158 22.62 -31.81 -9.22
N LEU A 159 21.67 -30.90 -9.02
CA LEU A 159 21.57 -30.07 -7.82
C LEU A 159 20.43 -30.54 -6.91
N LYS A 160 20.62 -30.40 -5.60
CA LYS A 160 19.51 -30.49 -4.65
C LYS A 160 18.52 -29.35 -4.90
N TYR A 161 17.22 -29.60 -4.69
CA TYR A 161 16.16 -28.62 -4.88
C TYR A 161 16.45 -27.24 -4.26
N HIS A 162 16.79 -27.19 -2.97
CA HIS A 162 17.09 -25.92 -2.29
C HIS A 162 18.34 -25.21 -2.84
N SER A 163 19.35 -25.97 -3.27
CA SER A 163 20.54 -25.41 -3.93
C SER A 163 20.19 -24.80 -5.28
N PHE A 164 19.31 -25.45 -6.06
CA PHE A 164 18.79 -24.92 -7.31
C PHE A 164 18.00 -23.62 -7.09
N VAL A 165 17.07 -23.59 -6.13
CA VAL A 165 16.28 -22.39 -5.81
C VAL A 165 17.18 -21.21 -5.42
N SER A 166 18.23 -21.46 -4.63
CA SER A 166 19.21 -20.44 -4.26
C SER A 166 19.99 -19.93 -5.49
N ALA A 167 20.47 -20.84 -6.33
CA ALA A 167 21.18 -20.48 -7.57
C ALA A 167 20.28 -19.70 -8.55
N LEU A 168 19.00 -20.06 -8.65
CA LEU A 168 18.01 -19.37 -9.46
C LEU A 168 17.74 -17.95 -8.92
N SER A 169 17.65 -17.79 -7.60
CA SER A 169 17.52 -16.46 -6.97
C SER A 169 18.70 -15.55 -7.29
N GLN A 170 19.93 -16.10 -7.28
CA GLN A 170 21.13 -15.36 -7.65
C GLN A 170 21.15 -15.02 -9.14
N ALA A 171 20.79 -15.98 -10.01
CA ALA A 171 20.71 -15.77 -11.45
C ALA A 171 19.69 -14.67 -11.81
N ARG A 172 18.50 -14.68 -11.19
CA ARG A 172 17.45 -13.66 -11.38
C ARG A 172 17.91 -12.27 -10.94
N ARG A 173 18.59 -12.17 -9.80
CA ARG A 173 19.16 -10.89 -9.33
C ARG A 173 20.23 -10.36 -10.28
N ALA A 174 21.10 -11.22 -10.78
CA ALA A 174 22.12 -10.84 -11.75
C ALA A 174 21.51 -10.38 -13.08
N PHE A 175 20.51 -11.11 -13.60
CA PHE A 175 19.77 -10.72 -14.80
C PHE A 175 19.11 -9.35 -14.61
N LEU A 176 18.41 -9.13 -13.50
CA LEU A 176 17.75 -7.87 -13.19
C LEU A 176 18.71 -6.70 -13.06
N ALA A 177 19.88 -6.92 -12.46
CA ALA A 177 20.91 -5.88 -12.33
C ALA A 177 21.44 -5.44 -13.71
N LEU A 178 21.58 -6.37 -14.66
CA LEU A 178 21.98 -6.05 -16.03
C LEU A 178 20.84 -5.39 -16.83
N TRP A 179 19.59 -5.80 -16.58
CA TRP A 179 18.41 -5.18 -17.19
C TRP A 179 18.27 -3.70 -16.83
N HIS A 180 18.58 -3.36 -15.57
CA HIS A 180 18.56 -2.00 -15.06
C HIS A 180 19.96 -1.38 -14.99
N GLN A 181 20.89 -1.79 -15.86
CA GLN A 181 22.17 -1.13 -15.94
C GLN A 181 21.90 0.36 -16.23
N HIS A 182 22.40 1.26 -15.37
CA HIS A 182 22.12 2.72 -15.32
C HIS A 182 20.90 3.18 -14.46
N GLU A 183 20.17 2.28 -13.83
CA GLU A 183 19.11 2.59 -12.87
C GLU A 183 19.35 1.89 -11.52
N ILE A 184 18.64 2.31 -10.47
CA ILE A 184 18.62 1.56 -9.20
C ILE A 184 17.50 0.50 -9.32
N PRO A 185 17.82 -0.79 -9.46
CA PRO A 185 16.79 -1.79 -9.70
C PRO A 185 15.82 -1.89 -8.51
N SER A 186 14.53 -1.94 -8.83
CA SER A 186 13.51 -2.38 -7.87
C SER A 186 13.68 -3.87 -7.55
N ARG A 187 13.00 -4.36 -6.49
CA ARG A 187 13.07 -5.79 -6.11
C ARG A 187 12.65 -6.70 -7.28
N PRO A 188 13.24 -7.92 -7.43
CA PRO A 188 12.87 -8.86 -8.47
C PRO A 188 11.36 -9.05 -8.58
N TRP A 189 10.85 -8.99 -9.81
CA TRP A 189 9.42 -9.02 -10.08
C TRP A 189 8.80 -10.35 -9.66
N GLY A 190 7.94 -10.30 -8.65
CA GLY A 190 7.00 -11.37 -8.30
C GLY A 190 7.61 -12.65 -7.73
N HIS A 191 6.72 -13.55 -7.31
CA HIS A 191 7.08 -14.93 -6.99
C HIS A 191 6.72 -15.81 -8.19
N ASP A 192 7.65 -16.68 -8.58
CA ASP A 192 7.39 -17.69 -9.60
C ASP A 192 6.24 -18.62 -9.16
N VAL A 193 5.30 -18.82 -10.07
CA VAL A 193 4.06 -19.59 -9.86
C VAL A 193 4.05 -20.92 -10.62
N ARG A 194 5.12 -21.23 -11.37
CA ARG A 194 5.28 -22.52 -12.08
C ARG A 194 5.24 -23.69 -11.08
N GLY A 195 4.52 -24.76 -11.43
CA GLY A 195 4.33 -25.95 -10.59
C GLY A 195 3.28 -25.85 -9.48
N LYS A 196 2.59 -24.71 -9.33
CA LYS A 196 1.44 -24.60 -8.40
C LYS A 196 0.15 -24.82 -9.17
N HIS A 197 -0.67 -25.78 -8.75
CA HIS A 197 -2.05 -25.89 -9.22
C HIS A 197 -2.75 -24.54 -9.04
N THR A 198 -3.05 -23.89 -10.15
CA THR A 198 -3.74 -22.62 -10.20
C THR A 198 -5.19 -22.85 -9.82
N HIS A 199 -5.49 -22.84 -8.51
CA HIS A 199 -6.84 -22.57 -8.04
C HIS A 199 -7.19 -21.13 -8.39
N GLY A 200 -7.64 -20.92 -9.64
CA GLY A 200 -8.15 -19.67 -10.16
C GLY A 200 -7.10 -18.57 -10.28
N ARG A 201 -6.91 -18.04 -11.49
CA ARG A 201 -6.18 -16.80 -11.79
C ARG A 201 -6.33 -15.75 -10.68
N ARG A 202 -5.35 -15.70 -9.78
CA ARG A 202 -5.16 -14.61 -8.81
C ARG A 202 -3.79 -14.04 -9.13
N THR A 203 -3.79 -12.85 -9.74
CA THR A 203 -2.59 -12.13 -10.14
C THR A 203 -1.63 -11.97 -8.95
N VAL A 204 -0.33 -12.19 -9.20
CA VAL A 204 0.77 -12.09 -8.23
C VAL A 204 0.73 -10.75 -7.48
N THR A 205 0.32 -9.68 -8.18
CA THR A 205 0.07 -8.33 -7.65
C THR A 205 -0.94 -8.34 -6.49
N GLY A 206 -2.07 -9.04 -6.64
CA GLY A 206 -3.12 -9.10 -5.61
C GLY A 206 -2.70 -9.84 -4.33
N THR A 207 -1.76 -10.78 -4.44
CA THR A 207 -1.27 -11.53 -3.26
C THR A 207 -0.23 -10.72 -2.48
N VAL A 208 0.66 -10.02 -3.18
CA VAL A 208 1.66 -9.14 -2.56
C VAL A 208 1.00 -7.93 -1.89
N LEU A 209 -0.03 -7.36 -2.51
CA LEU A 209 -0.82 -6.28 -1.94
C LEU A 209 -1.55 -6.71 -0.66
N ARG A 210 -2.20 -7.88 -0.65
CA ARG A 210 -2.83 -8.45 0.57
C ARG A 210 -1.82 -8.74 1.68
N LEU A 211 -0.60 -9.19 1.34
CA LEU A 211 0.46 -9.41 2.32
C LEU A 211 0.97 -8.09 2.92
N ARG A 212 1.07 -7.03 2.11
CA ARG A 212 1.41 -5.68 2.57
C ARG A 212 0.29 -5.07 3.41
N GLU A 213 -0.97 -5.24 3.03
CA GLU A 213 -2.13 -4.84 3.82
C GLU A 213 -2.22 -5.58 5.14
N ARG A 214 -2.00 -6.90 5.16
CA ARG A 214 -1.91 -7.68 6.41
C ARG A 214 -0.75 -7.21 7.29
N LYS A 215 0.40 -6.85 6.71
CA LYS A 215 1.53 -6.26 7.46
C LYS A 215 1.23 -4.86 7.98
N LYS A 216 0.48 -4.05 7.23
CA LYS A 216 0.08 -2.68 7.60
C LYS A 216 -1.02 -2.70 8.67
N ALA A 217 -1.99 -3.60 8.57
CA ALA A 217 -2.99 -3.88 9.59
C ALA A 217 -2.34 -4.40 10.88
N ARG A 218 -1.31 -5.24 10.79
CA ARG A 218 -0.47 -5.65 11.93
C ARG A 218 0.44 -4.55 12.50
N ARG A 219 0.65 -3.45 11.77
CA ARG A 219 1.39 -2.26 12.25
C ARG A 219 0.47 -1.22 12.87
N GLY A 220 -0.81 -1.21 12.51
CA GLY A 220 -1.82 -0.30 13.07
C GLY A 220 -2.54 -0.83 14.32
N ALA A 221 -2.58 -2.14 14.52
CA ALA A 221 -2.99 -2.74 15.78
C ALA A 221 -1.73 -3.17 16.54
N PRO A 222 -1.55 -2.84 17.83
CA PRO A 222 -0.54 -3.48 18.65
C PRO A 222 -0.95 -4.95 18.79
N VAL A 223 -0.41 -5.82 17.94
CA VAL A 223 -0.51 -7.25 18.14
C VAL A 223 0.20 -7.52 19.47
N PRO A 224 -0.47 -8.10 20.48
CA PRO A 224 0.25 -8.61 21.63
C PRO A 224 1.15 -9.71 21.05
N HIS A 225 2.44 -9.42 20.91
CA HIS A 225 3.40 -10.51 20.83
C HIS A 225 3.12 -11.36 22.06
N PRO A 226 2.99 -12.70 21.93
CA PRO A 226 3.08 -13.54 23.11
C PRO A 226 4.43 -13.20 23.72
N ARG A 227 4.42 -12.33 24.75
CA ARG A 227 5.59 -12.11 25.58
C ARG A 227 5.90 -13.51 26.05
N HIS A 228 7.02 -14.06 25.63
CA HIS A 228 7.51 -15.30 26.20
C HIS A 228 7.40 -15.11 27.70
N ARG A 229 6.48 -15.85 28.35
CA ARG A 229 6.28 -15.74 29.79
C ARG A 229 7.67 -15.93 30.38
N ARG A 230 8.16 -14.92 31.10
CA ARG A 230 9.45 -15.04 31.81
C ARG A 230 9.32 -16.32 32.62
N LYS A 231 10.23 -17.27 32.40
CA LYS A 231 10.24 -18.53 33.14
C LYS A 231 10.29 -18.17 34.62
N ASP A 232 9.29 -18.56 35.41
CA ASP A 232 9.38 -18.36 36.85
C ASP A 232 10.52 -19.23 37.36
N ILE A 233 11.48 -18.61 38.04
CA ILE A 233 12.69 -19.25 38.57
C ILE A 233 12.65 -19.32 40.10
N GLY A 234 11.53 -18.93 40.73
CA GLY A 234 11.36 -18.96 42.18
C GLY A 234 12.21 -17.93 42.95
N ILE A 235 12.97 -17.08 42.25
CA ILE A 235 13.81 -16.03 42.82
C ILE A 235 13.47 -14.70 42.14
N PRO A 236 13.20 -13.63 42.91
CA PRO A 236 12.86 -12.33 42.34
C PRO A 236 14.06 -11.68 41.63
N ASP A 237 13.78 -10.90 40.58
CA ASP A 237 14.82 -10.22 39.77
C ASP A 237 15.64 -9.22 40.61
N THR A 238 15.09 -8.70 41.72
CA THR A 238 15.77 -7.84 42.70
C THR A 238 16.88 -8.57 43.46
N GLU A 239 16.66 -9.84 43.80
CA GLU A 239 17.66 -10.66 44.49
C GLU A 239 18.81 -11.02 43.53
N LEU A 240 18.52 -11.30 42.26
CA LEU A 240 19.56 -11.46 41.24
C LEU A 240 20.42 -10.20 41.08
N ALA A 241 19.79 -9.02 41.12
CA ALA A 241 20.51 -7.75 41.04
C ALA A 241 21.37 -7.51 42.30
N ARG A 242 20.88 -7.87 43.48
CA ARG A 242 21.64 -7.79 44.75
C ARG A 242 22.89 -8.68 44.71
N ARG A 243 22.76 -9.93 44.25
CA ARG A 243 23.90 -10.86 44.12
C ARG A 243 24.96 -10.33 43.15
N TYR A 244 24.54 -9.74 42.05
CA TYR A 244 25.46 -9.08 41.10
C TYR A 244 26.18 -7.87 41.73
N LEU A 245 25.45 -7.02 42.48
CA LEU A 245 26.04 -5.88 43.19
C LEU A 245 26.99 -6.30 44.33
N ALA A 246 26.76 -7.48 44.92
CA ALA A 246 27.65 -8.09 45.91
C ALA A 246 28.93 -8.70 45.29
N GLY A 247 29.10 -8.61 43.96
CA GLY A 247 30.31 -9.04 43.25
C GLY A 247 30.23 -10.43 42.62
N GLU A 248 29.10 -11.13 42.69
CA GLU A 248 28.93 -12.39 41.98
C GLU A 248 28.90 -12.18 40.45
N THR A 249 29.58 -13.04 39.71
CA THR A 249 29.60 -12.95 38.25
C THR A 249 28.27 -13.41 37.65
N LEU A 250 27.88 -12.82 36.51
CA LEU A 250 26.66 -13.22 35.77
C LEU A 250 26.63 -14.70 35.38
N ALA A 251 27.80 -15.34 35.22
CA ALA A 251 27.88 -16.76 34.89
C ALA A 251 27.52 -17.62 36.11
N SER A 252 28.10 -17.30 37.27
CA SER A 252 27.79 -17.95 38.56
C SER A 252 26.31 -17.86 38.91
N ILE A 253 25.73 -16.66 38.78
CA ILE A 253 24.31 -16.44 39.05
C ILE A 253 23.45 -17.27 38.07
N ALA A 254 23.79 -17.28 36.78
CA ALA A 254 23.03 -17.99 35.76
C ALA A 254 23.06 -19.51 35.94
N GLU A 255 24.20 -20.07 36.33
CA GLU A 255 24.35 -21.49 36.67
C GLU A 255 23.51 -21.86 37.89
N SER A 256 23.54 -21.03 38.95
CA SER A 256 22.78 -21.29 40.19
C SER A 256 21.26 -21.30 40.00
N VAL A 257 20.73 -20.57 39.01
CA VAL A 257 19.28 -20.43 38.76
C VAL A 257 18.82 -21.14 37.48
N GLY A 258 19.71 -21.88 36.82
CA GLY A 258 19.40 -22.63 35.60
C GLY A 258 18.97 -21.75 34.42
N LEU A 259 19.55 -20.55 34.30
CA LEU A 259 19.33 -19.61 33.21
C LEU A 259 20.58 -19.43 32.36
N SER A 260 20.42 -18.82 31.18
CA SER A 260 21.57 -18.35 30.41
C SER A 260 22.10 -17.03 30.98
N LYS A 261 23.41 -16.78 30.85
CA LYS A 261 24.05 -15.52 31.22
C LYS A 261 23.31 -14.28 30.67
N THR A 262 22.84 -14.39 29.42
CA THR A 262 22.07 -13.32 28.75
C THR A 262 20.70 -13.10 29.39
N ALA A 263 20.03 -14.16 29.85
CA ALA A 263 18.75 -14.05 30.52
C ALA A 263 18.87 -13.38 31.90
N VAL A 264 19.93 -13.68 32.65
CA VAL A 264 20.23 -13.00 33.93
C VAL A 264 20.52 -11.53 33.69
N ARG A 265 21.38 -11.20 32.72
CA ARG A 265 21.71 -9.80 32.37
C ARG A 265 20.45 -8.98 32.05
N ASN A 266 19.56 -9.53 31.22
CA ASN A 266 18.33 -8.84 30.82
C ASN A 266 17.35 -8.63 32.00
N ARG A 267 17.36 -9.52 32.99
CA ARG A 267 16.52 -9.40 34.20
C ARG A 267 17.02 -8.34 35.17
N ILE A 268 18.33 -8.24 35.38
CA ILE A 268 18.89 -7.28 36.35
C ILE A 268 19.06 -5.87 35.77
N GLN A 269 19.18 -5.72 34.44
CA GLN A 269 19.42 -4.43 33.78
C GLN A 269 18.46 -3.30 34.20
N PRO A 270 17.14 -3.52 34.36
CA PRO A 270 16.21 -2.50 34.83
C PRO A 270 16.51 -2.04 36.27
N HIS A 271 16.90 -2.98 37.14
CA HIS A 271 17.25 -2.71 38.54
C HIS A 271 18.60 -2.01 38.70
N LEU A 272 19.53 -2.20 37.76
CA LEU A 272 20.80 -1.48 37.71
C LEU A 272 20.67 -0.06 37.14
N THR A 273 19.65 0.19 36.32
CA THR A 273 19.45 1.48 35.62
C THR A 273 18.40 2.38 36.28
N GLY A 274 17.85 1.97 37.43
CA GLY A 274 16.83 2.73 38.17
C GLY A 274 15.47 2.83 37.48
N LYS A 275 15.27 2.14 36.35
CA LYS A 275 13.98 2.08 35.64
C LYS A 275 13.21 0.85 36.13
N GLN A 276 12.43 0.99 37.18
CA GLN A 276 11.47 -0.04 37.56
C GLN A 276 10.44 -0.23 36.42
N PRO A 277 10.24 -1.45 35.90
CA PRO A 277 9.07 -1.75 35.08
C PRO A 277 7.82 -1.80 35.97
N PRO A 278 6.63 -1.42 35.46
CA PRO A 278 5.38 -1.52 36.23
C PRO A 278 5.07 -2.99 36.57
N GLU A 279 4.52 -3.21 37.77
CA GLU A 279 4.05 -4.51 38.28
C GLU A 279 3.05 -5.20 37.34
#